data_AF-F3G7C2-F1
#
_entry.id   AF-F3G7C2-F1
#
_cell.length_a   1.000
_cell.length_b   1.000
_cell.length_c   1.000
_cell.angle_alpha   90.00
_cell.angle_beta   90.00
_cell.angle_gamma   90.00
#
_symmetry.space_group_name_H-M   'P 1'
#
loop_
_entity.id
_entity.type
_entity.pdbx_description
1 polymer ?
#
loop_
_entity_poly.entity_id
_entity_poly.type
_entity_poly.pdbx_seq_one_letter_code
_entity_poly.pdbx_strand_id
1 'polypeptide(L)'
;EPNLFQEAFDRNIVIVSPTTLLATLRVIDSLWKQERQSQNAREIAERAGWLYDKFVLFIQDLDEVGNRLQQLDKAYSAARNKLTEGRGNLISRSEQLKLLGARASKSLPADLLERAMTDGDGLISPPD
;
A
#
# COMPACT_ATOMS: atom_id res chain seq x y z
N GLU A 1 -31.74 -39.64 56.55
CA GLU A 1 -31.31 -40.47 55.40
C GLU A 1 -30.06 -39.87 54.72
N PRO A 2 -28.85 -40.14 55.20
CA PRO A 2 -27.61 -39.58 54.65
C PRO A 2 -27.24 -40.12 53.25
N ASN A 3 -27.68 -41.34 52.90
CA ASN A 3 -27.26 -42.02 51.67
C ASN A 3 -28.00 -41.59 50.39
N LEU A 4 -29.16 -40.94 50.51
CA LEU A 4 -29.99 -40.58 49.35
C LEU A 4 -29.29 -39.60 48.39
N PHE A 5 -28.59 -38.61 48.94
CA PHE A 5 -27.84 -37.62 48.15
C PHE A 5 -26.67 -38.26 47.40
N GLN A 6 -26.01 -39.23 48.04
CA GLN A 6 -24.86 -39.92 47.48
C GLN A 6 -25.28 -40.89 46.38
N GLU A 7 -26.35 -41.66 46.63
CA GLU A 7 -26.92 -42.57 45.62
C GLU A 7 -27.51 -41.82 44.41
N ALA A 8 -28.11 -40.65 44.64
CA ALA A 8 -28.55 -39.77 43.55
C ALA A 8 -27.36 -39.24 42.74
N PHE A 9 -26.30 -38.79 43.42
CA PHE A 9 -25.10 -38.27 42.76
C PHE A 9 -24.38 -39.34 41.93
N ASP A 10 -24.27 -40.57 42.43
CA ASP A 10 -23.70 -41.71 41.70
C ASP A 10 -24.50 -42.05 40.43
N ARG A 11 -25.78 -41.66 40.38
CA ARG A 11 -26.66 -41.78 39.21
C ARG A 11 -26.73 -40.50 38.36
N ASN A 12 -25.84 -39.52 38.60
CA ASN A 12 -25.82 -38.20 37.95
C ASN A 12 -27.08 -37.35 38.21
N ILE A 13 -27.74 -37.55 39.36
CA ILE A 13 -28.94 -36.81 39.77
C ILE A 13 -28.55 -35.90 40.94
N VAL A 14 -28.68 -34.58 40.77
CA VAL A 14 -28.44 -33.61 41.84
C VAL A 14 -29.79 -33.20 42.44
N ILE A 15 -29.98 -33.49 43.73
CA ILE A 15 -31.15 -33.04 44.48
C ILE A 15 -30.97 -31.57 44.85
N VAL A 16 -31.95 -30.73 44.50
CA VAL A 16 -31.87 -29.27 44.68
C VAL A 16 -33.10 -28.74 45.41
N SER A 17 -32.87 -27.75 46.28
CA SER A 17 -33.89 -26.80 46.73
C SER A 17 -34.00 -25.63 45.74
N PRO A 18 -35.07 -24.81 45.79
CA PRO A 18 -35.23 -23.63 44.93
C PRO A 18 -34.00 -22.70 44.93
N THR A 19 -33.35 -22.53 46.09
CA THR A 19 -32.16 -21.70 46.25
C THR A 19 -30.92 -22.31 45.58
N THR A 20 -30.69 -23.61 45.75
CA THR A 20 -29.56 -24.30 45.11
C THR A 20 -29.73 -24.43 43.60
N LEU A 21 -30.96 -24.61 43.11
CA LEU A 21 -31.25 -24.60 41.67
C LEU A 21 -30.91 -23.23 41.07
N LEU A 22 -31.36 -22.15 41.69
CA LEU A 22 -31.09 -20.80 41.21
C LEU A 22 -29.58 -20.48 41.22
N ALA A 23 -28.86 -20.91 42.26
CA ALA A 23 -27.41 -20.78 42.33
C ALA A 23 -26.73 -21.54 41.18
N THR A 24 -27.10 -22.80 40.95
CA THR A 24 -26.56 -23.61 39.85
C THR A 24 -26.85 -23.02 38.48
N LEU A 25 -28.06 -22.51 38.24
CA LEU A 25 -28.42 -21.86 36.97
C LEU A 25 -27.60 -20.58 36.73
N ARG A 26 -27.32 -19.79 37.78
CA ARG A 26 -26.43 -18.61 37.67
C ARG A 26 -25.00 -19.00 37.34
N VAL A 27 -24.50 -20.09 37.91
CA VAL A 27 -23.18 -20.64 37.57
C VAL A 27 -23.13 -21.07 36.11
N ILE A 28 -24.15 -21.78 35.62
CA ILE A 28 -24.25 -22.19 34.20
C ILE A 28 -24.27 -20.97 33.28
N ASP A 29 -25.09 -19.95 33.57
CA ASP A 29 -25.13 -18.71 32.78
C ASP A 29 -23.77 -17.99 32.76
N SER A 30 -23.09 -17.97 33.91
CA SER A 30 -21.74 -17.39 34.03
C SER A 30 -20.70 -18.16 33.22
N LEU A 31 -20.74 -19.50 33.27
CA LEU A 31 -19.85 -20.36 32.47
C LEU A 31 -20.08 -20.16 30.97
N TRP A 32 -21.33 -20.07 30.51
CA TRP A 32 -21.63 -19.78 29.11
C TRP A 32 -21.22 -18.38 28.66
N LYS A 33 -21.34 -17.38 29.54
CA LYS A 33 -20.80 -16.03 29.26
C LYS A 33 -19.29 -16.06 29.11
N GLN A 34 -18.60 -16.76 30.02
CA GLN A 34 -17.15 -16.90 29.97
C GLN A 34 -16.68 -17.65 28.73
N GLU A 35 -17.34 -18.76 28.36
CA GLU A 35 -17.02 -19.54 27.16
C GLU A 35 -17.17 -18.69 25.88
N ARG A 36 -18.29 -17.97 25.74
CA ARG A 36 -18.51 -17.07 24.60
C ARG A 36 -17.46 -15.95 24.54
N GLN A 37 -17.10 -15.38 25.69
CA GLN A 37 -16.06 -14.34 25.74
C GLN A 37 -14.70 -14.90 25.33
N SER A 38 -14.36 -16.12 25.77
CA SER A 38 -13.14 -16.83 25.38
C SER A 38 -13.08 -17.10 23.87
N GLN A 39 -14.17 -17.61 23.29
CA GLN A 39 -14.28 -17.83 21.84
C GLN A 39 -14.15 -16.53 21.06
N ASN A 40 -14.87 -15.49 21.45
CA ASN A 40 -14.78 -14.17 20.81
C ASN A 40 -13.36 -13.60 20.88
N ALA A 41 -12.69 -13.70 22.03
CA ALA A 41 -11.32 -13.23 22.18
C ALA A 41 -10.34 -13.98 21.27
N ARG A 42 -10.51 -15.30 21.14
CA ARG A 42 -9.70 -16.13 20.25
C ARG A 42 -9.91 -15.78 18.79
N GLU A 43 -11.17 -15.59 18.38
CA GLU A 43 -11.50 -15.18 17.01
C GLU A 43 -10.99 -13.77 16.68
N ILE A 44 -11.09 -12.83 17.62
CA ILE A 44 -10.51 -11.49 17.47
C ILE A 44 -8.99 -11.59 17.28
N ALA A 45 -8.29 -12.40 18.08
CA ALA A 45 -6.85 -12.57 17.97
C ALA A 45 -6.43 -13.17 16.62
N GLU A 46 -7.15 -14.18 16.13
CA GLU A 46 -6.89 -14.79 14.82
C GLU A 46 -7.11 -13.79 13.68
N ARG A 47 -8.24 -13.08 13.68
CA ARG A 47 -8.54 -12.05 12.68
C ARG A 47 -7.56 -10.89 12.74
N ALA A 48 -7.12 -10.48 13.94
CA ALA A 48 -6.11 -9.45 14.12
C ALA A 48 -4.76 -9.88 13.55
N GLY A 49 -4.37 -11.15 13.71
CA GLY A 49 -3.18 -11.73 13.10
C GLY A 49 -3.23 -11.63 11.57
N TRP A 50 -4.31 -12.11 10.96
CA TRP A 50 -4.47 -12.04 9.50
C TRP A 50 -4.51 -10.60 8.97
N LEU A 51 -5.16 -9.69 9.70
CA LEU A 51 -5.18 -8.28 9.36
C LEU A 51 -3.77 -7.68 9.38
N TYR A 52 -2.97 -8.03 10.39
CA TYR A 52 -1.60 -7.56 10.51
C TYR A 52 -0.73 -8.07 9.34
N ASP A 53 -0.83 -9.36 9.01
CA ASP A 53 -0.10 -9.94 7.88
C ASP A 53 -0.47 -9.24 6.56
N LYS A 54 -1.77 -8.98 6.33
CA LYS A 54 -2.24 -8.23 5.16
C LYS A 54 -1.73 -6.79 5.15
N PHE A 55 -1.67 -6.15 6.31
CA PHE A 55 -1.16 -4.79 6.43
C PHE A 55 0.34 -4.72 6.08
N VAL A 56 1.13 -5.71 6.51
CA VAL A 56 2.56 -5.81 6.14
C VAL A 56 2.73 -5.97 4.63
N LEU A 57 1.96 -6.87 4.01
CA LEU A 57 2.00 -7.04 2.55
C LEU A 57 1.62 -5.76 1.81
N PHE A 58 0.60 -5.03 2.29
CA PHE A 58 0.21 -3.77 1.70
C PHE A 58 1.30 -2.69 1.79
N ILE A 59 2.07 -2.65 2.88
CA ILE A 59 3.24 -1.76 2.98
C ILE A 59 4.28 -2.12 1.91
N GLN A 60 4.54 -3.41 1.68
CA GLN A 60 5.47 -3.86 0.64
C GLN A 60 5.00 -3.44 -0.77
N ASP A 61 3.69 -3.57 -1.04
CA ASP A 61 3.10 -3.12 -2.30
C ASP A 61 3.31 -1.60 -2.49
N LEU A 62 3.15 -0.80 -1.43
CA LEU A 62 3.40 0.65 -1.46
C LEU A 62 4.87 1.00 -1.69
N ASP A 63 5.80 0.28 -1.07
CA ASP A 63 7.24 0.45 -1.31
C ASP A 63 7.60 0.15 -2.77
N GLU A 64 7.01 -0.90 -3.35
CA GLU A 64 7.20 -1.23 -4.76
C GLU A 64 6.68 -0.11 -5.68
N VAL A 65 5.50 0.43 -5.39
CA VAL A 65 4.94 1.58 -6.13
C VAL A 65 5.87 2.80 -6.03
N GLY A 66 6.39 3.10 -4.83
CA GLY A 66 7.36 4.17 -4.62
C GLY A 66 8.61 4.01 -5.48
N ASN A 67 9.16 2.79 -5.55
CA ASN A 67 10.31 2.47 -6.39
C ASN A 67 10.01 2.65 -7.89
N ARG A 68 8.84 2.20 -8.36
CA ARG A 68 8.41 2.36 -9.75
C ARG A 68 8.24 3.84 -10.12
N LEU A 69 7.71 4.66 -9.20
CA LEU A 69 7.61 6.12 -9.41
C LEU A 69 8.98 6.78 -9.55
N GLN A 70 9.96 6.41 -8.73
CA GLN A 70 11.33 6.91 -8.88
C GLN A 70 11.96 6.51 -10.21
N GLN A 71 11.70 5.28 -10.68
CA GLN A 71 12.17 4.84 -11.99
C GLN A 71 11.52 5.62 -13.14
N LEU A 72 10.21 5.88 -13.03
CA LEU A 72 9.48 6.70 -13.99
C LEU A 72 10.04 8.12 -14.04
N ASP A 73 10.30 8.74 -12.89
CA ASP A 73 10.86 10.09 -12.82
C ASP A 73 12.26 10.16 -13.46
N LYS A 74 13.11 9.16 -13.22
CA LYS A 74 14.42 9.04 -13.88
C LYS A 74 14.28 8.87 -15.40
N ALA A 75 13.37 8.01 -15.84
CA ALA A 75 13.13 7.79 -17.26
C ALA A 75 12.60 9.05 -17.96
N TYR A 76 11.66 9.74 -17.31
CA TYR A 76 11.13 11.03 -17.75
C TYR A 76 12.23 12.09 -17.85
N SER A 77 13.03 12.26 -16.79
CA SER A 77 14.14 13.21 -16.77
C SER A 77 15.17 12.90 -17.85
N ALA A 78 15.54 11.62 -18.04
CA ALA A 78 16.46 11.23 -19.10
C ALA A 78 15.90 11.50 -20.51
N ALA A 79 14.60 11.29 -20.73
CA ALA A 79 13.93 11.60 -21.99
C ALA A 79 13.86 13.11 -22.23
N ARG A 80 13.54 13.88 -21.19
CA ARG A 80 13.50 15.35 -21.21
C ARG A 80 14.88 15.91 -21.54
N ASN A 81 15.93 15.38 -20.93
CA ASN A 81 17.30 15.81 -21.24
C ASN A 81 17.60 15.56 -22.73
N LYS A 82 17.41 14.34 -23.24
CA LYS A 82 17.62 14.06 -24.67
C LYS A 82 16.86 15.02 -25.61
N LEU A 83 15.68 15.49 -25.19
CA LEU A 83 14.88 16.44 -25.95
C LEU A 83 15.42 17.88 -25.86
N THR A 84 15.65 18.39 -24.65
CA THR A 84 15.90 19.82 -24.38
C THR A 84 17.27 20.13 -23.79
N GLU A 85 17.92 19.23 -23.07
CA GLU A 85 19.10 19.53 -22.22
C GLU A 85 20.31 18.64 -22.59
N GLY A 86 21.49 19.24 -22.70
CA GLY A 86 22.75 18.52 -22.96
C GLY A 86 23.24 18.57 -24.40
N ARG A 87 24.52 18.16 -24.58
CA ARG A 87 25.28 18.33 -25.83
C ARG A 87 24.64 17.57 -26.98
N GLY A 88 24.08 18.33 -27.93
CA GLY A 88 23.40 17.79 -29.10
C GLY A 88 22.01 17.22 -28.79
N ASN A 89 21.24 17.88 -27.92
CA ASN A 89 19.82 17.60 -27.73
C ASN A 89 19.04 17.69 -29.07
N LEU A 90 17.88 17.03 -29.12
CA LEU A 90 17.11 16.88 -30.35
C LEU A 90 16.58 18.21 -30.90
N ILE A 91 16.24 19.15 -30.03
CA ILE A 91 15.76 20.48 -30.44
C ILE A 91 16.85 21.24 -31.18
N SER A 92 18.05 21.37 -30.60
CA SER A 92 19.18 22.06 -31.23
C SER A 92 19.59 21.40 -32.54
N ARG A 93 19.66 20.06 -32.61
CA ARG A 93 20.00 19.35 -33.86
C ARG A 93 18.96 19.55 -34.95
N SER A 94 17.67 19.51 -34.60
CA SER A 94 16.59 19.70 -35.55
C SER A 94 16.54 21.12 -36.08
N GLU A 95 16.81 22.12 -35.22
CA GLU A 95 16.88 23.52 -35.63
C GLU A 95 18.10 23.78 -36.51
N GLN A 96 19.26 23.22 -36.20
CA GLN A 96 20.45 23.27 -37.08
C GLN A 96 20.17 22.71 -38.48
N LEU A 97 19.45 21.58 -38.58
CA LEU A 97 19.07 21.02 -39.88
C LEU A 97 18.14 21.95 -40.67
N LYS A 98 17.22 22.63 -39.98
CA LYS A 98 16.34 23.64 -40.60
C LYS A 98 17.14 24.82 -41.13
N LEU A 99 18.12 25.32 -40.38
CA LEU A 99 19.03 26.38 -40.83
C LEU A 99 19.87 25.97 -42.05
N LEU A 100 20.24 24.69 -42.16
CA LEU A 100 20.94 24.13 -43.31
C LEU A 100 20.05 23.90 -44.55
N GLY A 101 18.79 24.33 -44.51
CA GLY A 101 17.89 24.30 -45.66
C GLY A 101 16.91 23.12 -45.70
N ALA A 102 16.76 22.36 -44.60
CA ALA A 102 15.70 21.37 -44.50
C ALA A 102 14.32 22.06 -44.58
N ARG A 103 13.45 21.55 -45.46
CA ARG A 103 12.10 22.11 -45.65
C ARG A 103 11.20 21.78 -44.46
N ALA A 104 11.19 22.67 -43.45
CA ALA A 104 10.27 22.61 -42.31
C ALA A 104 9.25 23.74 -42.38
N SER A 105 7.96 23.40 -42.37
CA SER A 105 6.85 24.37 -42.46
C SER A 105 6.43 24.97 -41.11
N LYS A 106 6.89 24.39 -40.00
CA LYS A 106 6.57 24.84 -38.63
C LYS A 106 7.84 25.23 -37.87
N SER A 107 7.69 26.10 -36.89
CA SER A 107 8.77 26.56 -36.00
C SER A 107 8.46 26.17 -34.56
N LEU A 108 9.52 25.87 -33.81
CA LEU A 108 9.43 25.69 -32.37
C LEU A 108 9.25 27.06 -31.68
N PRO A 109 8.59 27.10 -30.50
CA PRO A 109 8.51 28.32 -29.69
C PRO A 109 9.90 28.84 -29.30
N ALA A 110 10.08 30.16 -29.33
CA ALA A 110 11.38 30.82 -29.08
C ALA A 110 11.97 30.47 -27.69
N ASP A 111 11.13 30.44 -26.65
CA ASP A 111 11.52 30.08 -25.28
C ASP A 111 12.14 28.66 -25.19
N LEU A 112 11.57 27.70 -25.92
CA LEU A 112 12.10 26.33 -25.93
C LEU A 112 13.41 26.21 -26.71
N LEU A 113 13.58 27.01 -27.76
CA LEU A 113 14.82 27.07 -28.55
C LEU A 113 15.95 27.71 -27.74
N GLU A 114 15.67 28.85 -27.10
CA GLU A 114 16.64 29.56 -26.27
C GLU A 114 17.15 28.66 -25.15
N ARG A 115 16.25 28.00 -24.41
CA ARG A 115 16.62 27.07 -23.34
C ARG A 115 17.46 25.90 -23.85
N ALA A 116 17.10 25.31 -24.99
CA ALA A 116 17.83 24.17 -25.56
C ALA A 116 19.21 24.56 -26.15
N MET A 117 19.39 25.81 -26.58
CA MET A 117 20.65 26.33 -27.13
C MET A 117 21.60 26.86 -26.05
N THR A 118 21.08 27.32 -24.90
CA THR A 118 21.90 27.90 -23.82
C THR A 118 22.78 26.85 -23.11
N ASP A 119 22.36 25.58 -23.08
CA ASP A 119 23.10 24.49 -22.43
C ASP A 119 24.14 23.78 -23.34
N GLY A 120 24.20 24.15 -24.62
CA GLY A 120 25.09 23.55 -25.62
C GLY A 120 26.08 24.57 -26.15
N ASP A 121 27.07 24.97 -25.35
CA ASP A 121 28.06 25.96 -25.77
C ASP A 121 28.79 25.53 -27.05
N GLY A 122 28.88 26.47 -27.99
CA GLY A 122 29.35 26.26 -29.34
C GLY A 122 28.78 27.30 -30.30
N LEU A 123 29.22 28.55 -30.14
CA LEU A 123 29.21 29.60 -31.15
C LEU A 123 29.23 29.03 -32.58
N ILE A 124 28.15 29.22 -33.33
CA ILE A 124 28.20 29.23 -34.79
C ILE A 124 27.62 30.58 -35.20
N SER A 125 28.50 31.54 -35.43
CA SER A 125 28.16 32.77 -36.14
C SER A 125 27.63 32.42 -37.53
N PRO A 126 26.63 33.15 -38.05
CA PRO A 126 26.21 32.98 -39.44
C PRO A 126 27.36 33.30 -40.39
N PRO A 127 27.47 32.62 -41.54
CA PRO A 127 28.40 33.04 -42.59
C PRO A 127 27.88 34.34 -43.23
N ASP A 128 28.81 35.25 -43.51
CA ASP A 128 28.60 36.50 -44.27
C ASP A 128 27.91 36.28 -45.63
#